data_AF-A0AA48KDK8-F1
#
_entry.id   AF-A0AA48KDK8-F1
#
_cell.length_a   1.000
_cell.length_b   1.000
_cell.length_c   1.000
_cell.angle_alpha   90.00
_cell.angle_beta   90.00
_cell.angle_gamma   90.00
#
_symmetry.space_group_name_H-M   'P 1'
#
loop_
_entity.id
_entity.type
_entity.pdbx_description
1 polymer ?
#
loop_
_entity_poly.entity_id
_entity_poly.type
_entity_poly.pdbx_seq_one_letter_code
_entity_poly.pdbx_strand_id
1 'polypeptide(L)'
;MPQQSHRHHYIPEWYQRRFLAPDKTAFKILDLAPESFKDASGRIRGHSRAILDKGPDAWFWEPDLYTIRILGKEDDVIERMLFGAIDTNGRKAFDDLLNEDWDGMHESYPQLFEFLDALRLRTPKGLQFIRQFPGANSQQSLMVWMQRVRRMHCVMWMEGVREIFSTGSSTKKFIFSDHPVTLFNRLIFPGDRKLVNGSDPLLEWQGTQTIVPLDQDHLFVLTHLEWGRCQKPGPYIARQPRTNHRYFDNPLVSYHDIERSRSLTDEQILEVNYIIKNRAFRYIAGQEESDLFPESELKTTMWNKLGTFLMPPESRVAMSGGQMFAKMKDGSEYFQDEFGRRPKTLEEWKAASDEMKRMEEHFHSLMKKQKSQI
;
A
#
# COMPACT_ATOMS: atom_id res chain seq x y z
N MET A 1 32.89 4.90 -15.36
CA MET A 1 31.79 3.97 -14.99
C MET A 1 31.04 4.62 -13.83
N PRO A 2 29.70 4.63 -13.81
CA PRO A 2 28.97 5.14 -12.65
C PRO A 2 29.40 4.37 -11.39
N GLN A 3 29.52 5.06 -10.26
CA GLN A 3 29.89 4.46 -8.98
C GLN A 3 28.79 3.50 -8.54
N GLN A 4 29.15 2.23 -8.28
CA GLN A 4 28.22 1.22 -7.75
C GLN A 4 27.83 1.61 -6.33
N SER A 5 26.53 1.67 -6.04
CA SER A 5 26.06 1.89 -4.66
C SER A 5 26.00 0.54 -3.94
N HIS A 6 26.74 0.40 -2.85
CA HIS A 6 26.61 -0.76 -1.97
C HIS A 6 25.54 -0.56 -0.89
N ARG A 7 24.98 0.65 -0.77
CA ARG A 7 23.89 0.95 0.16
C ARG A 7 22.59 1.03 -0.63
N HIS A 8 21.72 0.06 -0.44
CA HIS A 8 20.44 -0.01 -1.13
C HIS A 8 19.32 0.44 -0.20
N HIS A 9 18.77 1.62 -0.47
CA HIS A 9 17.66 2.17 0.31
C HIS A 9 16.37 1.47 -0.10
N TYR A 10 15.86 0.62 0.79
CA TYR A 10 14.58 -0.05 0.55
C TYR A 10 13.39 0.85 0.91
N ILE A 11 13.61 1.90 1.72
CA ILE A 11 12.70 3.04 1.85
C ILE A 11 13.40 4.28 1.25
N PRO A 12 12.88 4.87 0.17
CA PRO A 12 13.54 6.00 -0.49
C PRO A 12 13.66 7.19 0.44
N GLU A 13 14.80 7.87 0.42
CA GLU A 13 15.03 9.06 1.24
C GLU A 13 13.94 10.12 1.05
N TRP A 14 13.44 10.30 -0.17
CA TRP A 14 12.41 11.30 -0.44
C TRP A 14 11.09 10.97 0.26
N TYR A 15 10.75 9.69 0.39
CA TYR A 15 9.57 9.24 1.11
C TYR A 15 9.78 9.47 2.60
N GLN A 16 10.96 9.10 3.14
CA GLN A 16 11.30 9.33 4.54
C GLN A 16 11.19 10.82 4.91
N ARG A 17 11.72 11.72 4.05
CA ARG A 17 11.71 13.18 4.29
C ARG A 17 10.32 13.77 4.50
N ARG A 18 9.25 13.13 4.00
CA ARG A 18 7.86 13.57 4.22
C ARG A 18 7.39 13.47 5.68
N PHE A 19 8.12 12.73 6.52
CA PHE A 19 7.80 12.53 7.93
C PHE A 19 8.60 13.43 8.87
N LEU A 20 9.55 14.21 8.34
CA LEU A 20 10.33 15.14 9.15
C LEU A 20 9.45 16.32 9.56
N ALA A 21 9.49 16.65 10.85
CA ALA A 21 8.99 17.94 11.32
C ALA A 21 9.74 19.08 10.61
N PRO A 22 9.08 20.25 10.44
CA PRO A 22 9.76 21.46 9.96
C PRO A 22 11.05 21.70 10.74
N ASP A 23 12.12 22.09 10.02
CA ASP A 23 13.44 22.38 10.57
C ASP A 23 14.18 21.22 11.27
N LYS A 24 13.67 19.98 11.19
CA LYS A 24 14.37 18.79 11.66
C LYS A 24 15.10 18.09 10.52
N THR A 25 16.29 17.57 10.83
CA THR A 25 17.13 16.81 9.89
C THR A 25 17.21 15.32 10.23
N ALA A 26 16.62 14.90 11.35
CA ALA A 26 16.70 13.55 11.87
C ALA A 26 15.39 13.11 12.53
N PHE A 27 15.19 11.79 12.54
CA PHE A 27 14.11 11.09 13.22
C PHE A 27 14.60 10.48 14.52
N LYS A 28 13.64 10.15 15.38
CA LYS A 28 13.82 9.12 16.39
C LYS A 28 13.46 7.79 15.77
N ILE A 29 14.37 6.82 15.80
CA ILE A 29 14.18 5.49 15.22
C ILE A 29 14.24 4.45 16.34
N LEU A 30 13.22 3.60 16.44
CA LEU A 30 13.20 2.46 17.35
C LEU A 30 13.60 1.18 16.60
N ASP A 31 14.65 0.50 17.08
CA ASP A 31 14.94 -0.90 16.78
C ASP A 31 14.10 -1.80 17.71
N LEU A 32 13.14 -2.52 17.12
CA LEU A 32 12.26 -3.46 17.82
C LEU A 32 13.01 -4.73 18.26
N ALA A 33 14.19 -4.99 17.70
CA ALA A 33 15.03 -6.14 18.01
C ALA A 33 16.51 -5.74 18.12
N PRO A 34 16.89 -4.93 19.14
CA PRO A 34 18.26 -4.46 19.30
C PRO A 34 19.22 -5.63 19.52
N GLU A 35 20.41 -5.52 18.95
CA GLU A 35 21.43 -6.57 19.03
C GLU A 35 21.86 -6.81 20.48
N SER A 36 22.08 -8.08 20.82
CA SER A 36 22.60 -8.48 22.13
C SER A 36 24.07 -8.87 22.02
N PHE A 37 24.92 -8.25 22.84
CA PHE A 37 26.34 -8.57 22.90
C PHE A 37 26.56 -9.74 23.84
N LYS A 38 27.17 -10.81 23.36
CA LYS A 38 27.50 -12.00 24.16
C LYS A 38 29.00 -12.08 24.41
N ASP A 39 29.38 -12.54 25.59
CA ASP A 39 30.78 -12.88 25.87
C ASP A 39 31.18 -14.25 25.29
N ALA A 40 32.44 -14.63 25.47
CA ALA A 40 32.98 -15.91 25.00
C ALA A 40 32.30 -17.15 25.62
N SER A 41 31.57 -16.99 26.73
CA SER A 41 30.76 -18.05 27.35
C SER A 41 29.30 -18.08 26.86
N GLY A 42 28.92 -17.17 25.95
CA GLY A 42 27.57 -17.06 25.40
C GLY A 42 26.61 -16.24 26.27
N ARG A 43 27.08 -15.65 27.39
CA ARG A 43 26.26 -14.83 28.29
C ARG A 43 26.06 -13.44 27.70
N ILE A 44 24.82 -12.95 27.70
CA ILE A 44 24.49 -11.59 27.27
C ILE A 44 25.09 -10.59 28.27
N ARG A 45 25.90 -9.65 27.76
CA ARG A 45 26.59 -8.59 28.50
C ARG A 45 25.97 -7.21 28.32
N GLY A 46 25.14 -7.04 27.29
CA GLY A 46 24.44 -5.80 27.03
C GLY A 46 23.66 -5.85 25.72
N HIS A 47 22.98 -4.75 25.43
CA HIS A 47 22.24 -4.55 24.19
C HIS A 47 22.73 -3.28 23.49
N SER A 48 22.60 -3.25 22.16
CA SER A 48 22.72 -1.99 21.41
C SER A 48 21.66 -0.99 21.87
N ARG A 49 21.87 0.30 21.59
CA ARG A 49 20.83 1.31 21.84
C ARG A 49 19.59 0.95 21.01
N ALA A 50 18.44 0.92 21.67
CA ALA A 50 17.17 0.65 21.01
C ALA A 50 16.64 1.88 20.25
N ILE A 51 16.91 3.09 20.75
CA ILE A 51 16.51 4.34 20.10
C ILE A 51 17.74 5.00 19.48
N LEU A 52 17.61 5.37 18.21
CA LEU A 52 18.62 6.04 17.40
C LEU A 52 18.12 7.43 16.99
N ASP A 53 19.04 8.33 16.73
CA ASP A 53 18.78 9.67 16.19
C ASP A 53 19.51 9.79 14.84
N LYS A 54 18.76 9.71 13.74
CA LYS A 54 19.31 9.51 12.39
C LYS A 54 18.48 10.21 11.30
N GLY A 55 19.18 10.75 10.31
CA GLY A 55 18.58 11.35 9.12
C GLY A 55 18.14 10.31 8.06
N PRO A 56 17.41 10.76 7.03
CA PRO A 56 16.90 9.90 5.95
C PRO A 56 17.95 9.07 5.19
N ASP A 57 19.16 9.61 5.05
CA ASP A 57 20.30 9.00 4.34
C ASP A 57 21.04 7.96 5.20
N ALA A 58 20.80 7.97 6.51
CA ALA A 58 21.60 7.19 7.46
C ALA A 58 20.99 5.82 7.79
N TRP A 59 19.69 5.60 7.54
CA TRP A 59 18.97 4.36 7.90
C TRP A 59 18.02 3.87 6.78
N PHE A 60 17.32 2.77 7.05
CA PHE A 60 16.39 2.12 6.11
C PHE A 60 17.03 1.70 4.77
N TRP A 61 18.26 1.20 4.86
CA TRP A 61 19.02 0.61 3.77
C TRP A 61 19.70 -0.67 4.26
N GLU A 62 20.03 -1.56 3.33
CA GLU A 62 20.85 -2.76 3.60
C GLU A 62 22.00 -2.84 2.59
N PRO A 63 23.16 -3.39 2.98
CA PRO A 63 24.26 -3.56 2.06
C PRO A 63 23.91 -4.59 0.99
N ASP A 64 24.11 -4.25 -0.28
CA ASP A 64 24.00 -5.15 -1.43
C ASP A 64 22.65 -5.91 -1.54
N LEU A 65 21.57 -5.34 -0.98
CA LEU A 65 20.25 -5.98 -0.88
C LEU A 65 19.72 -6.53 -2.21
N TYR A 66 19.95 -5.79 -3.31
CA TYR A 66 19.51 -6.14 -4.66
C TYR A 66 20.65 -6.53 -5.60
N THR A 67 21.89 -6.60 -5.09
CA THR A 67 23.05 -6.94 -5.91
C THR A 67 22.92 -8.38 -6.40
N ILE A 68 23.12 -8.57 -7.71
CA ILE A 68 23.28 -9.89 -8.31
C ILE A 68 24.74 -10.11 -8.69
N ARG A 69 25.21 -11.35 -8.59
CA ARG A 69 26.56 -11.75 -9.01
C ARG A 69 26.48 -12.62 -10.24
N ILE A 70 27.01 -12.13 -11.36
CA ILE A 70 27.09 -12.87 -12.62
C ILE A 70 28.58 -13.05 -12.96
N LEU A 71 29.04 -14.30 -13.04
CA LEU A 71 30.43 -14.66 -13.35
C LEU A 71 31.48 -13.93 -12.48
N GLY A 72 31.17 -13.72 -11.19
CA GLY A 72 32.06 -13.06 -10.24
C GLY A 72 32.05 -11.53 -10.28
N LYS A 73 31.25 -10.91 -11.15
CA LYS A 73 31.02 -9.46 -11.16
C LYS A 73 29.69 -9.13 -10.48
N GLU A 74 29.70 -8.11 -9.63
CA GLU A 74 28.51 -7.55 -9.01
C GLU A 74 27.83 -6.56 -9.96
N ASP A 75 26.50 -6.55 -9.93
CA ASP A 75 25.67 -5.65 -10.73
C ASP A 75 24.53 -5.06 -9.89
N ASP A 76 24.43 -3.73 -9.87
CA ASP A 76 23.43 -2.91 -9.17
C ASP A 76 22.33 -2.35 -10.09
N VAL A 77 22.21 -2.88 -11.32
CA VAL A 77 21.21 -2.43 -12.32
C VAL A 77 19.78 -2.39 -11.77
N ILE A 78 19.42 -3.29 -10.85
CA ILE A 78 18.09 -3.30 -10.22
C ILE A 78 17.87 -2.03 -9.39
N GLU A 79 18.83 -1.65 -8.56
CA GLU A 79 18.71 -0.40 -7.79
C GLU A 79 18.66 0.80 -8.74
N ARG A 80 19.66 0.91 -9.61
CA ARG A 80 19.86 2.12 -10.41
C ARG A 80 18.77 2.34 -11.46
N MET A 81 18.42 1.30 -12.21
CA MET A 81 17.54 1.46 -13.38
C MET A 81 16.09 1.18 -13.04
N LEU A 82 15.80 0.14 -12.25
CA LEU A 82 14.43 -0.22 -11.93
C LEU A 82 13.88 0.64 -10.80
N PHE A 83 14.50 0.61 -9.62
CA PHE A 83 13.99 1.37 -8.48
C PHE A 83 14.18 2.87 -8.66
N GLY A 84 15.26 3.34 -9.30
CA GLY A 84 15.42 4.74 -9.65
C GLY A 84 14.26 5.32 -10.49
N ALA A 85 13.78 4.58 -11.50
CA ALA A 85 12.64 5.00 -12.32
C ALA A 85 11.31 4.91 -11.54
N ILE A 86 11.10 3.83 -10.80
CA ILE A 86 9.90 3.65 -9.96
C ILE A 86 9.80 4.74 -8.89
N ASP A 87 10.92 5.09 -8.24
CA ASP A 87 10.95 6.10 -7.19
C ASP A 87 10.72 7.51 -7.74
N THR A 88 11.22 7.81 -8.94
CA THR A 88 10.99 9.09 -9.61
C THR A 88 9.51 9.26 -9.97
N ASN A 89 8.93 8.23 -10.60
CA ASN A 89 7.52 8.25 -10.99
C ASN A 89 6.60 8.20 -9.77
N GLY A 90 6.95 7.41 -8.75
CA GLY A 90 6.23 7.31 -7.50
C GLY A 90 6.21 8.62 -6.72
N ARG A 91 7.32 9.37 -6.69
CA ARG A 91 7.36 10.71 -6.09
C ARG A 91 6.37 11.64 -6.77
N LYS A 92 6.39 11.70 -8.11
CA LYS A 92 5.44 12.52 -8.87
C LYS A 92 4.00 12.10 -8.57
N ALA A 93 3.70 10.81 -8.59
CA ALA A 93 2.36 10.30 -8.31
C ALA A 93 1.88 10.64 -6.88
N PHE A 94 2.77 10.64 -5.89
CA PHE A 94 2.45 11.10 -4.53
C PHE A 94 2.16 12.60 -4.49
N ASP A 95 2.95 13.41 -5.19
CA ASP A 95 2.75 14.85 -5.27
C ASP A 95 1.44 15.19 -5.99
N ASP A 96 1.17 14.57 -7.13
CA ASP A 96 -0.08 14.74 -7.86
C ASP A 96 -1.29 14.35 -6.98
N LEU A 97 -1.17 13.24 -6.25
CA LEU A 97 -2.22 12.75 -5.36
C LEU A 97 -2.45 13.72 -4.20
N LEU A 98 -1.41 14.14 -3.49
CA LEU A 98 -1.56 15.00 -2.31
C LEU A 98 -2.01 16.43 -2.69
N ASN A 99 -1.56 16.95 -3.83
CA ASN A 99 -1.93 18.29 -4.31
C ASN A 99 -3.25 18.33 -5.10
N GLU A 100 -3.92 17.18 -5.27
CA GLU A 100 -5.15 17.06 -6.05
C GLU A 100 -4.98 17.52 -7.51
N ASP A 101 -3.79 17.30 -8.09
CA ASP A 101 -3.52 17.54 -9.50
C ASP A 101 -4.11 16.40 -10.34
N TRP A 102 -5.40 16.50 -10.67
CA TRP A 102 -6.12 15.45 -11.39
C TRP A 102 -5.67 15.26 -12.83
N ASP A 103 -5.09 16.29 -13.45
CA ASP A 103 -4.49 16.20 -14.78
C ASP A 103 -3.20 15.38 -14.72
N GLY A 104 -2.32 15.69 -13.75
CA GLY A 104 -1.13 14.89 -13.46
C GLY A 104 -1.46 13.46 -13.06
N MET A 105 -2.47 13.27 -12.21
CA MET A 105 -2.94 11.96 -11.77
C MET A 105 -3.41 11.08 -12.93
N HIS A 106 -4.02 11.63 -13.99
CA HIS A 106 -4.43 10.84 -15.14
C HIS A 106 -3.25 10.02 -15.73
N GLU A 107 -2.06 10.62 -15.74
CA GLU A 107 -0.85 9.99 -16.26
C GLU A 107 -0.11 9.16 -15.21
N SER A 108 -0.16 9.56 -13.93
CA SER A 108 0.63 8.99 -12.84
C SER A 108 -0.12 7.95 -11.96
N TYR A 109 -1.42 7.76 -12.17
CA TYR A 109 -2.25 6.85 -11.36
C TYR A 109 -1.73 5.40 -11.36
N PRO A 110 -1.37 4.77 -12.50
CA PRO A 110 -0.74 3.45 -12.48
C PRO A 110 0.58 3.39 -11.68
N GLN A 111 1.37 4.46 -11.78
CA GLN A 111 2.69 4.58 -11.18
C GLN A 111 2.60 4.72 -9.67
N LEU A 112 1.52 5.30 -9.13
CA LEU A 112 1.23 5.30 -7.70
C LEU A 112 1.24 3.87 -7.16
N PHE A 113 0.43 2.98 -7.73
CA PHE A 113 0.29 1.61 -7.24
C PHE A 113 1.49 0.74 -7.58
N GLU A 114 2.18 0.97 -8.70
CA GLU A 114 3.47 0.33 -8.98
C GLU A 114 4.49 0.70 -7.90
N PHE A 115 4.56 1.97 -7.53
CA PHE A 115 5.46 2.42 -6.45
C PHE A 115 5.09 1.79 -5.11
N LEU A 116 3.80 1.75 -4.74
CA LEU A 116 3.36 1.10 -3.50
C LEU A 116 3.74 -0.39 -3.45
N ASP A 117 3.51 -1.12 -4.54
CA ASP A 117 3.82 -2.55 -4.57
C ASP A 117 5.33 -2.80 -4.52
N ALA A 118 6.11 -2.00 -5.26
CA ALA A 118 7.56 -2.02 -5.20
C ALA A 118 8.08 -1.67 -3.80
N LEU A 119 7.56 -0.60 -3.18
CA LEU A 119 7.92 -0.16 -1.82
C LEU A 119 7.64 -1.26 -0.79
N ARG A 120 6.55 -2.02 -0.95
CA ARG A 120 6.26 -3.18 -0.10
C ARG A 120 7.26 -4.31 -0.32
N LEU A 121 7.45 -4.70 -1.58
CA LEU A 121 8.15 -5.93 -1.96
C LEU A 121 9.68 -5.83 -1.88
N ARG A 122 10.26 -4.63 -1.98
CA ARG A 122 11.71 -4.42 -1.94
C ARG A 122 12.30 -4.43 -0.52
N THR A 123 11.47 -4.25 0.50
CA THR A 123 11.90 -4.29 1.91
C THR A 123 12.42 -5.68 2.31
N PRO A 124 13.26 -5.81 3.36
CA PRO A 124 13.68 -7.13 3.85
C PRO A 124 12.52 -8.09 4.11
N LYS A 125 11.42 -7.60 4.70
CA LYS A 125 10.18 -8.37 4.91
C LYS A 125 9.48 -8.74 3.62
N GLY A 126 9.43 -7.83 2.64
CA GLY A 126 8.91 -8.08 1.30
C GLY A 126 9.70 -9.17 0.55
N LEU A 127 11.03 -9.11 0.62
CA LEU A 127 11.90 -10.13 0.04
C LEU A 127 11.75 -11.48 0.77
N GLN A 128 11.52 -11.49 2.09
CA GLN A 128 11.20 -12.71 2.83
C GLN A 128 9.89 -13.34 2.36
N PHE A 129 8.88 -12.54 2.03
CA PHE A 129 7.64 -13.02 1.41
C PHE A 129 7.90 -13.65 0.04
N ILE A 130 8.68 -12.98 -0.83
CA ILE A 130 9.00 -13.51 -2.17
C ILE A 130 9.80 -14.81 -2.09
N ARG A 131 10.67 -14.99 -1.08
CA ARG A 131 11.41 -16.24 -0.86
C ARG A 131 10.52 -17.47 -0.64
N GLN A 132 9.24 -17.27 -0.31
CA GLN A 132 8.28 -18.37 -0.18
C GLN A 132 7.82 -18.91 -1.55
N PHE A 133 8.12 -18.19 -2.64
CA PHE A 133 7.69 -18.57 -3.98
C PHE A 133 8.56 -19.71 -4.53
N PRO A 134 7.97 -20.69 -5.24
CA PRO A 134 8.73 -21.79 -5.82
C PRO A 134 9.90 -21.31 -6.68
N GLY A 135 11.11 -21.76 -6.35
CA GLY A 135 12.32 -21.45 -7.12
C GLY A 135 13.02 -20.14 -6.72
N ALA A 136 12.54 -19.40 -5.72
CA ALA A 136 13.20 -18.21 -5.17
C ALA A 136 14.36 -18.55 -4.19
N ASN A 137 15.21 -19.52 -4.55
CA ASN A 137 16.14 -20.18 -3.62
C ASN A 137 17.54 -19.54 -3.58
N SER A 138 17.86 -18.68 -4.54
CA SER A 138 19.11 -17.94 -4.66
C SER A 138 18.84 -16.43 -4.76
N GLN A 139 19.85 -15.61 -4.49
CA GLN A 139 19.76 -14.16 -4.64
C GLN A 139 19.35 -13.76 -6.06
N GLN A 140 19.93 -14.39 -7.09
CA GLN A 140 19.58 -14.14 -8.48
C GLN A 140 18.11 -14.47 -8.78
N SER A 141 17.64 -15.65 -8.39
CA SER A 141 16.25 -16.04 -8.59
C SER A 141 15.27 -15.17 -7.79
N LEU A 142 15.65 -14.74 -6.58
CA LEU A 142 14.85 -13.83 -5.76
C LEU A 142 14.68 -12.48 -6.45
N MET A 143 15.76 -11.94 -7.01
CA MET A 143 15.73 -10.69 -7.77
C MET A 143 14.91 -10.78 -9.06
N VAL A 144 14.96 -11.93 -9.76
CA VAL A 144 14.07 -12.19 -10.90
C VAL A 144 12.61 -12.24 -10.47
N TRP A 145 12.31 -12.91 -9.36
CA TRP A 145 10.95 -12.97 -8.82
C TRP A 145 10.45 -11.60 -8.40
N MET A 146 11.23 -10.83 -7.64
CA MET A 146 10.90 -9.47 -7.23
C MET A 146 10.51 -8.62 -8.43
N GLN A 147 11.31 -8.65 -9.50
CA GLN A 147 10.99 -7.93 -10.73
C GLN A 147 9.66 -8.38 -11.33
N ARG A 148 9.40 -9.69 -11.40
CA ARG A 148 8.13 -10.22 -11.95
C ARG A 148 6.93 -9.81 -11.12
N VAL A 149 7.06 -9.75 -9.79
CA VAL A 149 5.94 -9.54 -8.87
C VAL A 149 5.71 -8.10 -8.45
N ARG A 150 6.56 -7.16 -8.87
CA ARG A 150 6.50 -5.72 -8.49
C ARG A 150 5.21 -4.96 -8.84
N ARG A 151 4.25 -5.60 -9.52
CA ARG A 151 2.92 -5.04 -9.86
C ARG A 151 1.78 -6.02 -9.56
N MET A 152 2.04 -7.06 -8.75
CA MET A 152 1.08 -8.13 -8.52
C MET A 152 -0.19 -7.62 -7.83
N HIS A 153 -0.10 -6.64 -6.94
CA HIS A 153 -1.20 -6.17 -6.11
C HIS A 153 -1.98 -4.99 -6.70
N CYS A 154 -1.44 -4.31 -7.72
CA CYS A 154 -1.96 -3.04 -8.22
C CYS A 154 -3.44 -3.06 -8.56
N VAL A 155 -3.90 -4.09 -9.28
CA VAL A 155 -5.31 -4.24 -9.72
C VAL A 155 -6.25 -4.23 -8.53
N MET A 156 -5.95 -5.00 -7.49
CA MET A 156 -6.83 -5.12 -6.34
C MET A 156 -6.95 -3.79 -5.58
N TRP A 157 -5.86 -3.00 -5.53
CA TRP A 157 -5.87 -1.66 -4.95
C TRP A 157 -6.61 -0.64 -5.82
N MET A 158 -6.44 -0.70 -7.14
CA MET A 158 -7.15 0.17 -8.09
C MET A 158 -8.66 -0.14 -8.21
N GLU A 159 -9.11 -1.30 -7.76
CA GLU A 159 -10.54 -1.66 -7.71
C GLU A 159 -11.16 -1.43 -6.31
N GLY A 160 -10.34 -1.15 -5.29
CA GLY A 160 -10.80 -0.94 -3.92
C GLY A 160 -11.38 0.44 -3.67
N VAL A 161 -12.12 0.60 -2.59
CA VAL A 161 -12.49 1.91 -2.04
C VAL A 161 -11.22 2.56 -1.47
N ARG A 162 -10.94 3.78 -1.91
CA ARG A 162 -9.73 4.54 -1.61
C ARG A 162 -10.07 5.74 -0.74
N GLU A 163 -9.33 5.93 0.34
CA GLU A 163 -9.53 7.06 1.23
C GLU A 163 -8.22 7.59 1.75
N ILE A 164 -8.07 8.92 1.77
CA ILE A 164 -6.97 9.63 2.40
C ILE A 164 -7.53 10.33 3.63
N PHE A 165 -7.04 9.94 4.80
CA PHE A 165 -7.32 10.65 6.04
C PHE A 165 -6.28 11.74 6.25
N SER A 166 -6.69 12.87 6.80
CA SER A 166 -5.78 13.90 7.32
C SER A 166 -5.65 13.82 8.84
N THR A 167 -4.54 14.30 9.40
CA THR A 167 -4.44 14.53 10.86
C THR A 167 -5.27 15.74 11.31
N GLY A 168 -5.66 16.63 10.39
CA GLY A 168 -6.37 17.86 10.72
C GLY A 168 -5.61 18.66 11.78
N SER A 169 -6.28 18.99 12.89
CA SER A 169 -5.70 19.69 14.04
C SER A 169 -5.10 18.78 15.12
N SER A 170 -4.95 17.47 14.86
CA SER A 170 -4.33 16.53 15.81
C SER A 170 -2.91 16.93 16.15
N THR A 171 -2.55 16.74 17.42
CA THR A 171 -1.16 16.96 17.88
C THR A 171 -0.25 15.80 17.51
N LYS A 172 -0.82 14.59 17.38
CA LYS A 172 -0.10 13.38 16.96
C LYS A 172 0.04 13.33 15.44
N LYS A 173 1.17 12.79 14.98
CA LYS A 173 1.51 12.59 13.56
C LYS A 173 1.74 11.12 13.25
N PHE A 174 1.66 10.76 11.97
CA PHE A 174 1.92 9.39 11.55
C PHE A 174 3.42 9.05 11.62
N ILE A 175 3.71 7.84 12.09
CA ILE A 175 5.04 7.24 11.97
C ILE A 175 5.15 6.46 10.65
N PHE A 176 6.39 6.13 10.25
CA PHE A 176 6.63 5.14 9.20
C PHE A 176 7.50 3.99 9.72
N SER A 177 7.48 2.87 9.01
CA SER A 177 8.27 1.69 9.34
C SER A 177 9.20 1.29 8.19
N ASP A 178 10.04 0.30 8.45
CA ASP A 178 10.82 -0.42 7.44
C ASP A 178 9.97 -1.32 6.53
N HIS A 179 8.65 -1.32 6.70
CA HIS A 179 7.67 -1.97 5.83
C HIS A 179 6.40 -1.10 5.72
N PRO A 180 6.47 0.07 5.05
CA PRO A 180 5.48 1.15 5.20
C PRO A 180 4.12 0.81 4.57
N VAL A 181 4.07 -0.05 3.56
CA VAL A 181 2.82 -0.54 2.97
C VAL A 181 2.29 -1.69 3.83
N THR A 182 1.47 -1.32 4.81
CA THR A 182 1.04 -2.23 5.88
C THR A 182 -0.28 -2.91 5.52
N LEU A 183 -0.27 -4.24 5.44
CA LEU A 183 -1.50 -5.01 5.31
C LEU A 183 -2.13 -5.24 6.69
N PHE A 184 -3.32 -4.69 6.89
CA PHE A 184 -4.07 -4.73 8.14
C PHE A 184 -5.35 -5.54 7.96
N ASN A 185 -5.50 -6.57 8.78
CA ASN A 185 -6.77 -7.27 8.92
C ASN A 185 -7.11 -7.32 10.41
N ARG A 186 -8.15 -6.59 10.79
CA ARG A 186 -8.58 -6.42 12.19
C ARG A 186 -8.90 -7.75 12.87
N LEU A 187 -9.28 -8.77 12.11
CA LEU A 187 -9.63 -10.09 12.64
C LEU A 187 -8.47 -11.10 12.56
N ILE A 188 -7.27 -10.66 12.13
CA ILE A 188 -6.06 -11.48 12.02
C ILE A 188 -4.88 -10.78 12.70
N PHE A 189 -4.55 -11.24 13.90
CA PHE A 189 -3.46 -10.69 14.71
C PHE A 189 -2.07 -11.00 14.12
N PRO A 190 -1.06 -10.10 14.25
CA PRO A 190 0.33 -10.42 13.98
C PRO A 190 0.80 -11.67 14.76
N GLY A 191 1.25 -12.72 14.08
CA GLY A 191 1.60 -14.00 14.74
C GLY A 191 0.44 -14.98 14.87
N ASP A 192 -0.66 -14.76 14.13
CA ASP A 192 -1.67 -15.79 13.91
C ASP A 192 -1.03 -17.10 13.42
N ARG A 193 -1.27 -18.20 14.13
CA ARG A 193 -0.66 -19.51 13.86
C ARG A 193 -1.02 -20.10 12.50
N LYS A 194 -2.06 -19.61 11.84
CA LYS A 194 -2.46 -20.03 10.49
C LYS A 194 -1.63 -19.36 9.39
N LEU A 195 -0.85 -18.34 9.74
CA LEU A 195 0.09 -17.68 8.84
C LEU A 195 1.51 -18.16 9.12
N VAL A 196 2.36 -18.10 8.11
CA VAL A 196 3.81 -18.24 8.30
C VAL A 196 4.26 -17.14 9.26
N ASN A 197 5.08 -17.49 10.25
CA ASN A 197 5.52 -16.53 11.26
C ASN A 197 6.14 -15.28 10.63
N GLY A 198 5.75 -14.09 11.11
CA GLY A 198 6.18 -12.81 10.56
C GLY A 198 5.54 -12.40 9.23
N SER A 199 4.65 -13.23 8.66
CA SER A 199 3.93 -12.88 7.42
C SER A 199 2.70 -12.02 7.68
N ASP A 200 2.37 -11.22 6.68
CA ASP A 200 1.16 -10.40 6.66
C ASP A 200 -0.08 -11.21 6.27
N PRO A 201 -1.29 -10.74 6.61
CA PRO A 201 -2.50 -11.28 6.00
C PRO A 201 -2.43 -11.14 4.48
N LEU A 202 -3.08 -12.07 3.79
CA LEU A 202 -3.11 -12.08 2.32
C LEU A 202 -3.95 -10.90 1.80
N LEU A 203 -3.47 -10.22 0.76
CA LEU A 203 -4.17 -9.06 0.21
C LEU A 203 -5.51 -9.46 -0.41
N GLU A 204 -5.59 -10.62 -1.03
CA GLU A 204 -6.82 -11.14 -1.65
C GLU A 204 -7.94 -11.42 -0.64
N TRP A 205 -7.65 -11.48 0.67
CA TRP A 205 -8.69 -11.64 1.67
C TRP A 205 -9.53 -10.38 1.81
N GLN A 206 -10.86 -10.54 1.84
CA GLN A 206 -11.79 -9.43 1.92
C GLN A 206 -11.48 -8.50 3.12
N GLY A 207 -11.19 -9.07 4.28
CA GLY A 207 -10.92 -8.30 5.50
C GLY A 207 -9.56 -7.58 5.55
N THR A 208 -8.72 -7.74 4.53
CA THR A 208 -7.40 -7.11 4.49
C THR A 208 -7.50 -5.74 3.84
N GLN A 209 -7.30 -4.70 4.65
CA GLN A 209 -7.08 -3.33 4.21
C GLN A 209 -5.59 -3.07 4.03
N THR A 210 -5.22 -2.14 3.16
CA THR A 210 -3.84 -1.66 3.04
C THR A 210 -3.76 -0.26 3.62
N ILE A 211 -2.81 -0.04 4.52
CA ILE A 211 -2.57 1.21 5.24
C ILE A 211 -1.20 1.72 4.81
N VAL A 212 -1.15 2.95 4.28
CA VAL A 212 0.07 3.59 3.80
C VAL A 212 0.11 5.02 4.31
N PRO A 213 0.95 5.35 5.30
CA PRO A 213 1.25 6.75 5.61
C PRO A 213 1.85 7.42 4.37
N LEU A 214 1.29 8.52 3.88
CA LEU A 214 1.84 9.23 2.72
C LEU A 214 2.90 10.25 3.15
N ASP A 215 2.66 10.87 4.30
CA ASP A 215 3.53 11.81 5.01
C ASP A 215 3.13 11.83 6.50
N GLN A 216 3.69 12.78 7.27
CA GLN A 216 3.34 12.95 8.70
C GLN A 216 1.85 13.27 8.97
N ASP A 217 1.12 13.79 7.98
CA ASP A 217 -0.23 14.36 8.11
C ASP A 217 -1.31 13.57 7.35
N HIS A 218 -0.93 12.68 6.44
CA HIS A 218 -1.85 11.99 5.53
C HIS A 218 -1.67 10.47 5.56
N LEU A 219 -2.79 9.76 5.66
CA LEU A 219 -2.85 8.29 5.65
C LEU A 219 -3.73 7.81 4.51
N PHE A 220 -3.16 7.03 3.60
CA PHE A 220 -3.90 6.38 2.53
C PHE A 220 -4.35 4.97 2.93
N VAL A 221 -5.65 4.72 2.80
CA VAL A 221 -6.28 3.46 3.16
C VAL A 221 -7.03 2.90 1.96
N LEU A 222 -6.76 1.63 1.68
CA LEU A 222 -7.38 0.87 0.60
C LEU A 222 -8.20 -0.25 1.19
N THR A 223 -9.48 -0.29 0.82
CA THR A 223 -10.45 -1.27 1.33
C THR A 223 -11.11 -2.00 0.18
N HIS A 224 -11.16 -3.33 0.20
CA HIS A 224 -11.92 -4.06 -0.82
C HIS A 224 -13.40 -3.68 -0.78
N LEU A 225 -14.01 -3.50 -1.96
CA LEU A 225 -15.40 -3.09 -2.10
C LEU A 225 -16.37 -3.98 -1.30
N GLU A 226 -16.18 -5.31 -1.37
CA GLU A 226 -17.01 -6.29 -0.64
C GLU A 226 -16.91 -6.12 0.88
N TRP A 227 -15.72 -5.78 1.38
CA TRP A 227 -15.51 -5.52 2.80
C TRP A 227 -16.14 -4.21 3.23
N GLY A 228 -16.04 -3.16 2.42
CA GLY A 228 -16.74 -1.90 2.64
C GLY A 228 -18.26 -2.07 2.72
N ARG A 229 -18.83 -3.04 2.00
CA ARG A 229 -20.27 -3.40 2.04
C ARG A 229 -20.64 -4.31 3.21
N CYS A 230 -19.66 -4.86 3.92
CA CYS A 230 -19.92 -5.84 4.96
C CYS A 230 -20.46 -5.16 6.22
N GLN A 231 -21.78 -5.23 6.42
CA GLN A 231 -22.44 -4.68 7.62
C GLN A 231 -22.01 -5.38 8.92
N LYS A 232 -21.64 -6.66 8.85
CA LYS A 232 -21.25 -7.49 10.01
C LYS A 232 -19.95 -8.23 9.73
N PRO A 233 -18.80 -7.54 9.76
CA PRO A 233 -17.51 -8.17 9.54
C PRO A 233 -17.23 -9.23 10.60
N GLY A 234 -16.99 -10.47 10.15
CA GLY A 234 -16.72 -11.62 11.02
C GLY A 234 -15.46 -12.40 10.58
N PRO A 235 -14.87 -13.24 11.47
CA PRO A 235 -13.59 -13.88 11.20
C PRO A 235 -13.57 -14.79 9.98
N TYR A 236 -14.72 -15.37 9.64
CA TYR A 236 -14.89 -16.20 8.44
C TYR A 236 -14.75 -15.37 7.16
N ILE A 237 -15.56 -14.31 7.03
CA ILE A 237 -15.56 -13.42 5.86
C ILE A 237 -14.21 -12.73 5.70
N ALA A 238 -13.58 -12.32 6.80
CA ALA A 238 -12.28 -11.64 6.78
C ALA A 238 -11.13 -12.47 6.19
N ARG A 239 -11.28 -13.79 6.04
CA ARG A 239 -10.32 -14.69 5.39
C ARG A 239 -10.79 -15.22 4.04
N GLN A 240 -12.01 -14.90 3.62
CA GLN A 240 -12.48 -15.31 2.31
C GLN A 240 -11.75 -14.51 1.24
N PRO A 241 -11.37 -15.14 0.12
CA PRO A 241 -10.89 -14.41 -1.02
C PRO A 241 -11.99 -13.47 -1.52
N ARG A 242 -11.61 -12.29 -1.99
CA ARG A 242 -12.50 -11.38 -2.69
C ARG A 242 -12.91 -11.96 -4.05
N THR A 243 -14.07 -11.51 -4.52
CA THR A 243 -14.53 -11.80 -5.88
C THR A 243 -13.52 -11.26 -6.89
N ASN A 244 -13.20 -12.10 -7.88
CA ASN A 244 -12.25 -11.82 -8.95
C ASN A 244 -10.85 -11.36 -8.47
N HIS A 245 -10.35 -11.91 -7.36
CA HIS A 245 -8.94 -11.73 -6.98
C HIS A 245 -8.04 -12.24 -8.10
N ARG A 246 -7.14 -11.37 -8.58
CA ARG A 246 -6.18 -11.72 -9.62
C ARG A 246 -4.95 -10.85 -9.49
N TYR A 247 -3.81 -11.48 -9.71
CA TYR A 247 -2.53 -10.80 -9.83
C TYR A 247 -2.33 -10.49 -11.30
N PHE A 248 -2.02 -9.22 -11.61
CA PHE A 248 -1.82 -8.70 -12.97
C PHE A 248 -3.08 -8.74 -13.85
N ASP A 249 -3.54 -7.55 -14.20
CA ASP A 249 -4.58 -7.29 -15.18
C ASP A 249 -4.53 -5.80 -15.56
N ASN A 250 -5.22 -5.39 -16.61
CA ASN A 250 -5.36 -4.00 -17.01
C ASN A 250 -6.86 -3.63 -17.04
N PRO A 251 -7.51 -3.47 -15.88
CA PRO A 251 -8.90 -3.01 -15.83
C PRO A 251 -9.00 -1.53 -16.18
N LEU A 252 -10.20 -1.08 -16.55
CA LEU A 252 -10.53 0.34 -16.58
C LEU A 252 -10.91 0.74 -15.15
N VAL A 253 -10.37 1.83 -14.62
CA VAL A 253 -10.60 2.22 -13.22
C VAL A 253 -10.87 3.70 -13.12
N SER A 254 -11.67 4.04 -12.13
CA SER A 254 -11.94 5.42 -11.77
C SER A 254 -10.96 5.87 -10.69
N TYR A 255 -10.51 7.12 -10.78
CA TYR A 255 -9.68 7.77 -9.76
C TYR A 255 -10.32 9.03 -9.17
N HIS A 256 -11.52 9.42 -9.62
CA HIS A 256 -12.21 10.62 -9.11
C HIS A 256 -12.94 10.38 -7.78
N ASP A 257 -13.00 9.13 -7.31
CA ASP A 257 -13.80 8.71 -6.15
C ASP A 257 -12.97 8.53 -4.87
N ILE A 258 -11.75 9.05 -4.83
CA ILE A 258 -10.89 9.01 -3.64
C ILE A 258 -11.50 9.92 -2.56
N GLU A 259 -11.91 9.33 -1.43
CA GLU A 259 -12.46 10.07 -0.28
C GLU A 259 -11.35 10.79 0.50
N ARG A 260 -11.61 12.01 0.96
CA ARG A 260 -10.65 12.88 1.67
C ARG A 260 -11.25 13.70 2.82
N SER A 261 -12.54 13.58 3.06
CA SER A 261 -13.28 14.48 3.97
C SER A 261 -13.06 14.19 5.46
N ARG A 262 -12.45 13.07 5.82
CA ARG A 262 -12.27 12.66 7.22
C ARG A 262 -10.88 13.01 7.75
N SER A 263 -10.88 13.63 8.93
CA SER A 263 -9.68 13.80 9.75
C SER A 263 -9.70 12.84 10.94
N LEU A 264 -8.53 12.38 11.36
CA LEU A 264 -8.39 11.49 12.51
C LEU A 264 -8.10 12.26 13.80
N THR A 265 -8.61 11.73 14.91
CA THR A 265 -8.24 12.20 16.25
C THR A 265 -6.89 11.63 16.70
N ASP A 266 -6.29 12.23 17.73
CA ASP A 266 -5.04 11.75 18.33
C ASP A 266 -5.11 10.26 18.71
N GLU A 267 -6.22 9.81 19.31
CA GLU A 267 -6.43 8.39 19.68
C GLU A 267 -6.43 7.49 18.43
N GLN A 268 -7.08 7.91 17.34
CA GLN A 268 -7.14 7.15 16.09
C GLN A 268 -5.77 7.09 15.40
N ILE A 269 -5.00 8.18 15.45
CA ILE A 269 -3.62 8.21 14.91
C ILE A 269 -2.70 7.29 15.72
N LEU A 270 -2.84 7.27 17.05
CA LEU A 270 -2.11 6.33 17.90
C LEU A 270 -2.48 4.88 17.58
N GLU A 271 -3.75 4.56 17.30
CA GLU A 271 -4.16 3.21 16.86
C GLU A 271 -3.48 2.81 15.55
N VAL A 272 -3.44 3.71 14.56
CA VAL A 272 -2.75 3.49 13.27
C VAL A 272 -1.25 3.27 13.50
N ASN A 273 -0.61 4.14 14.28
CA ASN A 273 0.81 4.03 14.60
C ASN A 273 1.12 2.71 15.32
N TYR A 274 0.24 2.25 16.22
CA TYR A 274 0.38 0.95 16.86
C TYR A 274 0.23 -0.22 15.87
N ILE A 275 -0.70 -0.14 14.91
CA ILE A 275 -0.82 -1.12 13.82
C ILE A 275 0.46 -1.18 12.99
N ILE A 276 0.99 -0.02 12.56
CA ILE A 276 2.23 0.09 11.79
C ILE A 276 3.41 -0.50 12.57
N LYS A 277 3.55 -0.15 13.85
CA LYS A 277 4.59 -0.69 14.73
C LYS A 277 4.57 -2.21 14.84
N ASN A 278 3.40 -2.81 15.03
CA ASN A 278 3.27 -4.27 15.15
C ASN A 278 3.43 -5.00 13.81
N ARG A 279 3.34 -4.28 12.69
CA ARG A 279 3.51 -4.82 11.33
C ARG A 279 4.88 -4.50 10.74
N ALA A 280 5.66 -3.63 11.37
CA ALA A 280 7.05 -3.38 11.03
C ALA A 280 7.88 -4.67 11.12
N PHE A 281 8.98 -4.71 10.40
CA PHE A 281 9.90 -5.84 10.45
C PHE A 281 10.86 -5.70 11.63
N ARG A 282 11.53 -4.56 11.73
CA ARG A 282 12.50 -4.26 12.78
C ARG A 282 12.51 -2.80 13.19
N TYR A 283 12.29 -1.86 12.28
CA TYR A 283 12.44 -0.44 12.55
C TYR A 283 11.15 0.35 12.36
N ILE A 284 10.92 1.31 13.26
CA ILE A 284 9.96 2.40 13.09
C ILE A 284 10.64 3.75 13.32
N ALA A 285 10.13 4.79 12.69
CA ALA A 285 10.63 6.15 12.83
C ALA A 285 9.49 7.15 13.09
N GLY A 286 9.72 8.04 14.05
CA GLY A 286 8.84 9.13 14.44
C GLY A 286 9.62 10.43 14.63
N GLN A 287 8.92 11.52 14.93
CA GLN A 287 9.55 12.84 15.11
C GLN A 287 10.17 12.94 16.49
N GLU A 288 9.48 12.40 17.49
CA GLU A 288 9.87 12.41 18.89
C GLU A 288 9.90 10.98 19.46
N GLU A 289 10.52 10.81 20.62
CA GLU A 289 10.66 9.48 21.24
C GLU A 289 9.31 8.94 21.74
N SER A 290 8.38 9.83 22.12
CA SER A 290 7.00 9.51 22.51
C SER A 290 6.23 8.84 21.37
N ASP A 291 6.44 9.26 20.12
CA ASP A 291 5.76 8.72 18.93
C ASP A 291 6.05 7.22 18.73
N LEU A 292 7.17 6.73 19.25
CA LEU A 292 7.64 5.35 19.08
C LEU A 292 6.90 4.34 19.97
N PHE A 293 6.13 4.81 20.95
CA PHE A 293 5.41 3.99 21.91
C PHE A 293 3.92 4.36 21.98
N PRO A 294 3.17 4.27 20.86
CA PRO A 294 1.77 4.63 20.84
C PRO A 294 0.93 3.83 21.85
N GLU A 295 1.34 2.60 22.16
CA GLU A 295 0.68 1.76 23.17
C GLU A 295 0.68 2.33 24.58
N SER A 296 1.56 3.30 24.89
CA SER A 296 1.64 3.91 26.22
C SER A 296 0.46 4.85 26.51
N GLU A 297 -0.17 5.38 25.47
CA GLU A 297 -1.30 6.33 25.55
C GLU A 297 -2.64 5.69 25.12
N LEU A 298 -2.61 4.51 24.50
CA LEU A 298 -3.82 3.82 24.02
C LEU A 298 -4.65 3.22 25.16
N LYS A 299 -5.97 3.42 25.10
CA LYS A 299 -6.92 2.78 26.04
C LYS A 299 -6.97 1.27 25.89
N THR A 300 -6.70 0.75 24.70
CA THR A 300 -6.68 -0.69 24.42
C THR A 300 -5.68 -1.03 23.33
N THR A 301 -4.98 -2.15 23.52
CA THR A 301 -4.09 -2.76 22.52
C THR A 301 -4.69 -4.04 21.93
N MET A 302 -5.98 -4.32 22.21
CA MET A 302 -6.67 -5.47 21.65
C MET A 302 -6.84 -5.30 20.14
N TRP A 303 -6.11 -6.08 19.36
CA TRP A 303 -6.02 -5.96 17.90
C TRP A 303 -7.36 -5.90 17.17
N ASN A 304 -8.33 -6.70 17.60
CA ASN A 304 -9.65 -6.76 16.99
C ASN A 304 -10.52 -5.51 17.23
N LYS A 305 -10.10 -4.63 18.15
CA LYS A 305 -10.76 -3.35 18.44
C LYS A 305 -10.13 -2.16 17.71
N LEU A 306 -8.92 -2.32 17.18
CA LEU A 306 -8.18 -1.24 16.51
C LEU A 306 -8.76 -0.94 15.13
N GLY A 307 -8.67 0.31 14.68
CA GLY A 307 -8.89 0.70 13.30
C GLY A 307 -10.33 0.54 12.81
N THR A 308 -11.32 0.51 13.72
CA THR A 308 -12.74 0.40 13.33
C THR A 308 -13.21 1.57 12.47
N PHE A 309 -12.65 2.76 12.69
CA PHE A 309 -12.90 3.97 11.92
C PHE A 309 -12.32 3.94 10.49
N LEU A 310 -11.41 3.01 10.19
CA LEU A 310 -10.81 2.87 8.85
C LEU A 310 -11.79 2.28 7.82
N MET A 311 -12.97 1.84 8.25
CA MET A 311 -14.02 1.45 7.31
C MET A 311 -14.52 2.68 6.55
N PRO A 312 -14.68 2.60 5.23
CA PRO A 312 -15.15 3.71 4.42
C PRO A 312 -16.63 4.05 4.74
N PRO A 313 -17.06 5.32 4.54
CA PRO A 313 -18.47 5.68 4.66
C PRO A 313 -19.34 4.90 3.67
N GLU A 314 -20.56 4.53 4.07
CA GLU A 314 -21.49 3.75 3.24
C GLU A 314 -21.78 4.43 1.88
N SER A 315 -21.90 5.75 1.87
CA SER A 315 -22.11 6.53 0.64
C SER A 315 -20.97 6.36 -0.37
N ARG A 316 -19.72 6.29 0.10
CA ARG A 316 -18.55 6.08 -0.77
C ARG A 316 -18.48 4.67 -1.29
N VAL A 317 -18.78 3.68 -0.45
CA VAL A 317 -18.88 2.29 -0.87
C VAL A 317 -19.95 2.10 -1.94
N ALA A 318 -21.08 2.81 -1.82
CA ALA A 318 -22.14 2.76 -2.83
C ALA A 318 -21.69 3.36 -4.18
N MET A 319 -20.89 4.43 -4.16
CA MET A 319 -20.38 5.09 -5.38
C MET A 319 -19.26 4.33 -6.08
N SER A 320 -18.46 3.53 -5.36
CA SER A 320 -17.36 2.77 -5.95
C SER A 320 -17.80 1.46 -6.65
N GLY A 321 -19.10 1.15 -6.67
CA GLY A 321 -19.66 -0.03 -7.33
C GLY A 321 -20.21 0.24 -8.74
N GLY A 322 -20.83 -0.80 -9.32
CA GLY A 322 -21.53 -0.71 -10.60
C GLY A 322 -20.79 -1.26 -11.81
N GLN A 323 -21.45 -1.22 -12.96
CA GLN A 323 -20.90 -1.69 -14.23
C GLN A 323 -20.30 -0.52 -15.01
N MET A 324 -19.25 -0.81 -15.78
CA MET A 324 -18.58 0.16 -16.61
C MET A 324 -18.64 -0.28 -18.07
N PHE A 325 -19.19 0.62 -18.88
CA PHE A 325 -19.31 0.50 -20.32
C PHE A 325 -18.51 1.64 -20.94
N ALA A 326 -17.58 1.33 -21.84
CA ALA A 326 -16.77 2.33 -22.52
C ALA A 326 -16.67 2.01 -24.01
N LYS A 327 -16.77 3.04 -24.84
CA LYS A 327 -16.51 2.96 -26.27
C LYS A 327 -15.26 3.76 -26.59
N MET A 328 -14.26 3.09 -27.12
CA MET A 328 -12.96 3.68 -27.42
C MET A 328 -13.00 4.47 -28.73
N LYS A 329 -11.98 5.32 -28.95
CA LYS A 329 -11.89 6.16 -30.16
C LYS A 329 -11.81 5.35 -31.46
N ASP A 330 -11.25 4.14 -31.40
CA ASP A 330 -11.17 3.19 -32.52
C ASP A 330 -12.48 2.43 -32.78
N GLY A 331 -13.53 2.68 -31.97
CA GLY A 331 -14.83 2.04 -32.06
C GLY A 331 -14.94 0.73 -31.28
N SER A 332 -13.86 0.25 -30.65
CA SER A 332 -13.91 -0.93 -29.79
C SER A 332 -14.74 -0.66 -28.53
N GLU A 333 -15.47 -1.70 -28.08
CA GLU A 333 -16.30 -1.64 -26.88
C GLU A 333 -15.61 -2.38 -25.74
N TYR A 334 -15.67 -1.80 -24.54
CA TYR A 334 -15.11 -2.33 -23.32
C TYR A 334 -16.19 -2.44 -22.25
N PHE A 335 -16.23 -3.58 -21.57
CA PHE A 335 -17.21 -3.91 -20.55
C PHE A 335 -16.53 -4.52 -19.34
N GLN A 336 -16.92 -4.07 -18.15
CA GLN A 336 -16.56 -4.73 -16.91
C GLN A 336 -17.64 -4.53 -15.84
N ASP A 337 -17.75 -5.48 -14.92
CA ASP A 337 -18.52 -5.30 -13.70
C ASP A 337 -17.70 -4.63 -12.59
N GLU A 338 -18.32 -4.46 -11.42
CA GLU A 338 -17.73 -3.81 -10.25
C GLU A 338 -16.51 -4.54 -9.65
N PHE A 339 -16.30 -5.80 -10.05
CA PHE A 339 -15.14 -6.59 -9.65
C PHE A 339 -14.12 -6.72 -10.79
N GLY A 340 -14.28 -5.95 -11.87
CA GLY A 340 -13.40 -5.97 -13.04
C GLY A 340 -13.55 -7.22 -13.92
N ARG A 341 -14.61 -8.02 -13.76
CA ARG A 341 -14.88 -9.17 -14.63
C ARG A 341 -15.42 -8.68 -15.96
N ARG A 342 -14.92 -9.27 -17.04
CA ARG A 342 -15.29 -8.95 -18.42
C ARG A 342 -16.07 -10.12 -19.03
N PRO A 343 -16.94 -9.88 -20.02
CA PRO A 343 -17.58 -10.95 -20.78
C PRO A 343 -16.56 -11.95 -21.31
N LYS A 344 -16.82 -13.25 -21.11
CA LYS A 344 -15.95 -14.36 -21.53
C LYS A 344 -16.52 -15.08 -22.74
N THR A 345 -17.82 -14.97 -22.99
CA THR A 345 -18.50 -15.60 -24.13
C THR A 345 -19.06 -14.57 -25.09
N LEU A 346 -19.30 -14.99 -26.35
CA LEU A 346 -19.94 -14.13 -27.35
C LEU A 346 -21.36 -13.71 -26.94
N GLU A 347 -22.08 -14.58 -26.23
CA GLU A 347 -23.43 -14.29 -25.75
C GLU A 347 -23.41 -13.19 -24.68
N GLU A 348 -22.54 -13.32 -23.68
CA GLU A 348 -22.33 -12.28 -22.66
C GLU A 348 -21.90 -10.95 -23.28
N TRP A 349 -21.02 -11.00 -24.29
CA TRP A 349 -20.54 -9.81 -24.97
C TRP A 349 -21.67 -9.12 -25.75
N LYS A 350 -22.50 -9.87 -26.49
CA LYS A 350 -23.67 -9.33 -27.20
C LYS A 350 -24.67 -8.71 -26.24
N ALA A 351 -24.95 -9.37 -25.12
CA ALA A 351 -25.85 -8.85 -24.10
C ALA A 351 -25.36 -7.51 -23.53
N ALA A 352 -24.06 -7.40 -23.22
CA ALA A 352 -23.44 -6.16 -22.75
C ALA A 352 -23.47 -5.04 -23.81
N SER A 353 -23.21 -5.37 -25.08
CA SER A 353 -23.30 -4.41 -26.19
C SER A 353 -24.73 -3.88 -26.38
N ASP A 354 -25.74 -4.75 -26.28
CA ASP A 354 -27.14 -4.34 -26.37
C ASP A 354 -27.58 -3.49 -25.16
N GLU A 355 -27.06 -3.78 -23.97
CA GLU A 355 -27.26 -2.93 -22.80
C GLU A 355 -26.64 -1.54 -22.97
N MET A 356 -25.41 -1.47 -23.48
CA MET A 356 -24.73 -0.21 -23.77
C MET A 356 -25.53 0.66 -24.74
N LYS A 357 -26.08 0.07 -25.82
CA LYS A 357 -26.94 0.79 -26.77
C LYS A 357 -28.19 1.34 -26.10
N ARG A 358 -28.87 0.55 -25.27
CA ARG A 358 -30.05 1.02 -24.51
C ARG A 358 -29.70 2.17 -23.57
N MET A 359 -28.56 2.10 -22.89
CA MET A 359 -28.07 3.18 -22.02
C MET A 359 -27.75 4.45 -22.83
N GLU A 360 -27.09 4.31 -23.97
CA GLU A 360 -26.77 5.42 -24.87
C GLU A 360 -28.05 6.11 -25.39
N GLU A 361 -29.04 5.34 -25.86
CA GLU A 361 -30.34 5.86 -26.30
C GLU A 361 -31.07 6.60 -25.18
N HIS A 362 -31.09 6.01 -23.98
CA HIS A 362 -31.70 6.62 -22.80
C HIS A 362 -31.02 7.96 -22.43
N PHE A 363 -29.68 7.97 -22.40
CA PHE A 363 -28.90 9.18 -22.12
C PHE A 363 -29.19 10.28 -23.15
N HIS A 364 -29.20 9.97 -24.45
CA HIS A 364 -29.54 10.94 -25.49
C HIS A 364 -30.98 11.47 -25.35
N SER A 365 -31.93 10.63 -24.95
CA SER A 365 -33.30 11.05 -24.66
C SER A 365 -33.36 12.03 -23.48
N LEU A 366 -32.63 11.77 -22.39
CA LEU A 366 -32.54 12.68 -21.24
C LEU A 366 -31.93 14.03 -21.64
N MET A 367 -30.82 14.01 -22.38
CA MET A 367 -30.16 15.23 -22.85
C MET A 367 -31.06 16.08 -23.77
N LYS A 368 -31.88 15.44 -24.61
CA LYS A 368 -32.87 16.14 -25.45
C LYS A 368 -33.97 16.79 -24.60
N LYS A 369 -34.50 16.11 -23.59
CA LYS A 369 -35.52 16.66 -22.67
C LYS A 369 -35.00 17.87 -21.90
N GLN A 370 -33.77 17.80 -21.39
CA GLN A 370 -33.15 18.91 -20.67
C GLN A 370 -32.95 20.14 -21.56
N LYS A 371 -32.51 19.93 -22.82
CA LYS A 371 -32.39 21.01 -23.82
C LYS A 371 -33.73 21.63 -24.26
N SER A 372 -34.85 20.95 -24.03
CA SER A 372 -36.20 21.49 -24.31
C SER A 372 -36.83 22.23 -23.13
N GLN A 373 -36.20 22.19 -21.96
CA GLN A 373 -36.64 22.88 -20.73
C GLN A 373 -35.79 24.11 -20.39
N ILE A 374 -34.76 24.38 -21.19
CA ILE A 374 -33.95 25.61 -21.22
C ILE A 374 -34.34 26.34 -22.49
#